data_AF-A0A382E6M1-F1
#
_entry.id   AF-A0A382E6M1-F1
#
_cell.length_a   1.000
_cell.length_b   1.000
_cell.length_c   1.000
_cell.angle_alpha   90.00
_cell.angle_beta   90.00
_cell.angle_gamma   90.00
#
_symmetry.space_group_name_H-M   'P 1'
#
loop_
_entity.id
_entity.type
_entity.pdbx_description
1 polymer ?
#
loop_
_entity_poly.entity_id
_entity_poly.type
_entity_poly.pdbx_seq_one_letter_code
_entity_poly.pdbx_strand_id
1 'polypeptide(L)'
;VQFGRPIGTFQAIQHQCADLSISVEAARLHLYRAGFASAESLSNQTELASMAKAICGDMSKLSTKTGHGIFAGISFTSEHPMQLYSEQNKLAEAAYGNTMYHTSLIGSMLNELTNDS
;
A
#
# COMPACT_ATOMS: atom_id res chain seq x y z
N VAL A 1 3.02 -3.99 -30.14
CA VAL A 1 4.46 -4.36 -30.06
C VAL A 1 5.28 -3.07 -29.97
N GLN A 2 5.78 -2.69 -28.79
CA GLN A 2 6.72 -1.57 -28.67
C GLN A 2 8.14 -2.17 -28.62
N PHE A 3 9.02 -1.75 -29.52
CA PHE A 3 10.42 -2.21 -29.64
C PHE A 3 10.67 -3.71 -29.87
N GLY A 4 9.71 -4.48 -30.40
CA GLY A 4 9.95 -5.86 -30.86
C GLY A 4 10.22 -6.90 -29.76
N ARG A 5 10.12 -6.54 -28.47
CA ARG A 5 10.29 -7.45 -27.33
C ARG A 5 9.23 -7.21 -26.24
N PRO A 6 8.87 -8.20 -25.42
CA PRO A 6 7.98 -8.00 -24.28
C PRO A 6 8.48 -6.87 -23.37
N ILE A 7 7.59 -6.03 -22.84
CA ILE A 7 7.96 -4.93 -21.93
C ILE A 7 8.58 -5.43 -20.61
N GLY A 8 8.26 -6.66 -20.21
CA GLY A 8 8.89 -7.32 -19.05
C GLY A 8 10.37 -7.67 -19.25
N THR A 9 10.92 -7.53 -20.46
CA THR A 9 12.36 -7.77 -20.72
C THR A 9 13.24 -6.56 -20.41
N PHE A 10 12.65 -5.41 -20.09
CA PHE A 10 13.39 -4.21 -19.74
C PHE A 10 13.71 -4.23 -18.24
N GLN A 11 14.99 -4.16 -17.88
CA GLN A 11 15.45 -4.21 -16.49
C GLN A 11 14.77 -3.16 -15.58
N ALA A 12 14.48 -1.97 -16.11
CA ALA A 12 13.76 -0.94 -15.36
C ALA A 12 12.35 -1.38 -14.92
N ILE A 13 11.62 -2.09 -15.79
CA ILE A 13 10.29 -2.63 -15.48
C ILE A 13 10.42 -3.80 -14.52
N GLN A 14 11.42 -4.68 -14.72
CA GLN A 14 11.67 -5.79 -13.79
C GLN A 14 11.98 -5.30 -12.37
N HIS A 15 12.81 -4.25 -12.24
CA HIS A 15 13.14 -3.66 -10.94
C HIS A 15 11.90 -3.08 -10.26
N GLN A 16 11.10 -2.30 -11.00
CA GLN A 16 9.85 -1.74 -10.46
C GLN A 16 8.87 -2.84 -10.03
N CYS A 17 8.75 -3.93 -10.79
CA CYS A 17 7.91 -5.07 -10.42
C CYS A 17 8.45 -5.80 -9.17
N ALA A 18 9.77 -5.94 -9.05
CA ALA A 18 10.39 -6.54 -7.86
C ALA A 18 10.14 -5.69 -6.61
N ASP A 19 10.34 -4.37 -6.71
CA ASP A 19 10.07 -3.42 -5.62
C ASP A 19 8.60 -3.48 -5.19
N LEU A 20 7.68 -3.47 -6.17
CA LEU A 20 6.24 -3.62 -5.91
C LEU A 20 5.91 -4.95 -5.21
N SER A 21 6.54 -6.05 -5.62
CA SER A 21 6.33 -7.36 -5.00
C SER A 21 6.75 -7.34 -3.54
N ILE A 22 7.90 -6.75 -3.22
CA ILE A 22 8.38 -6.61 -1.84
C ILE A 22 7.42 -5.75 -1.01
N SER A 23 7.00 -4.62 -1.57
CA SER A 23 6.04 -3.70 -0.96
C SER A 23 4.70 -4.36 -0.61
N VAL A 24 4.16 -5.16 -1.52
CA VAL A 24 2.89 -5.89 -1.30
C VAL A 24 3.03 -6.93 -0.19
N GLU A 25 4.12 -7.69 -0.19
CA GLU A 25 4.34 -8.69 0.85
C GLU A 25 4.60 -8.05 2.24
N ALA A 26 5.27 -6.91 2.29
CA ALA A 26 5.41 -6.14 3.51
C ALA A 26 4.02 -5.68 4.04
N ALA A 27 3.19 -5.10 3.17
CA ALA A 27 1.83 -4.70 3.54
C ALA A 27 0.99 -5.89 4.03
N ARG A 28 1.08 -7.04 3.35
CA ARG A 28 0.40 -8.28 3.73
C ARG A 28 0.83 -8.74 5.13
N LEU A 29 2.13 -8.72 5.41
CA LEU A 29 2.66 -9.08 6.72
C LEU A 29 2.13 -8.17 7.83
N HIS A 30 2.11 -6.85 7.61
CA HIS A 30 1.55 -5.90 8.57
C HIS A 30 0.06 -6.13 8.82
N LEU A 31 -0.71 -6.41 7.76
CA LEU A 31 -2.13 -6.73 7.88
C LEU A 31 -2.36 -8.00 8.70
N TYR A 32 -1.60 -9.07 8.45
CA TYR A 32 -1.70 -10.30 9.24
C TYR A 32 -1.30 -10.10 10.69
N ARG A 33 -0.26 -9.29 10.97
CA ARG A 33 0.12 -8.96 12.34
C ARG A 33 -0.97 -8.19 13.07
N ALA A 34 -1.61 -7.22 12.41
CA ALA A 34 -2.72 -6.49 12.99
C ALA A 34 -3.94 -7.40 13.23
N GLY A 35 -4.26 -8.27 12.26
CA GLY A 35 -5.35 -9.24 12.40
C GLY A 35 -5.12 -10.23 13.54
N PHE A 36 -3.90 -10.74 13.68
CA PHE A 36 -3.50 -11.61 14.80
C PHE A 36 -3.62 -10.88 16.15
N ALA A 37 -3.09 -9.66 16.24
CA ALA A 37 -3.18 -8.88 17.47
C ALA A 37 -4.63 -8.58 17.87
N SER A 38 -5.50 -8.34 16.89
CA SER A 38 -6.93 -8.16 17.13
C SER A 38 -7.63 -9.45 17.55
N ALA A 39 -7.27 -10.59 16.96
CA ALA A 39 -7.85 -11.89 17.32
C ALA A 39 -7.49 -12.29 18.76
N GLU A 40 -6.24 -12.03 19.17
CA GLU A 40 -5.74 -12.33 20.51
C GLU A 40 -5.99 -11.20 21.53
N SER A 41 -6.69 -10.13 21.13
CA SER A 41 -6.97 -8.96 21.98
C SER A 41 -5.72 -8.37 22.66
N LEU A 42 -4.60 -8.32 21.92
CA LEU A 42 -3.34 -7.77 22.44
C LEU A 42 -3.48 -6.28 22.75
N SER A 43 -2.73 -5.80 23.74
CA SER A 43 -2.78 -4.39 24.18
C SER A 43 -2.43 -3.39 23.07
N ASN A 44 -1.59 -3.80 22.10
CA ASN A 44 -1.15 -2.98 20.97
C ASN A 44 -1.98 -3.19 19.68
N GLN A 45 -3.14 -3.86 19.75
CA GLN A 45 -3.97 -4.13 18.56
C GLN A 45 -4.33 -2.86 17.77
N THR A 46 -4.63 -1.76 18.46
CA THR A 46 -5.03 -0.47 17.84
C THR A 46 -3.85 0.20 17.13
N GLU A 47 -2.66 0.13 17.73
CA GLU A 47 -1.42 0.62 17.14
C GLU A 47 -1.10 -0.17 15.86
N LEU A 48 -1.10 -1.50 15.94
CA LEU A 48 -0.82 -2.38 14.81
C LEU A 48 -1.84 -2.23 13.67
N ALA A 49 -3.12 -2.05 13.99
CA ALA A 49 -4.16 -1.77 13.00
C ALA A 49 -3.92 -0.43 12.29
N SER A 50 -3.54 0.61 13.03
CA SER A 50 -3.20 1.92 12.46
C SER A 50 -1.96 1.85 11.58
N MET A 51 -0.91 1.13 12.03
CA MET A 51 0.30 0.89 11.23
C MET A 51 -0.02 0.16 9.93
N ALA A 52 -0.82 -0.91 10.01
CA ALA A 52 -1.24 -1.66 8.84
C ALA A 52 -2.04 -0.77 7.87
N LYS A 53 -2.97 0.06 8.36
CA LYS A 53 -3.76 0.96 7.51
C LYS A 53 -2.90 2.01 6.81
N ALA A 54 -1.93 2.60 7.50
CA ALA A 54 -0.98 3.55 6.90
C ALA A 54 -0.14 2.89 5.80
N ILE A 55 0.48 1.74 6.12
CA ILE A 55 1.37 1.02 5.19
C ILE A 55 0.58 0.55 3.96
N CYS A 56 -0.59 -0.08 4.15
CA CYS A 56 -1.44 -0.49 3.03
C CYS A 56 -1.87 0.69 2.15
N GLY A 57 -2.18 1.85 2.75
CA GLY A 57 -2.55 3.05 2.01
C GLY A 57 -1.42 3.63 1.15
N ASP A 58 -0.17 3.57 1.62
CA ASP A 58 0.98 4.00 0.82
C ASP A 58 1.32 2.99 -0.28
N MET A 59 1.24 1.69 0.02
CA MET A 59 1.54 0.65 -0.95
C MET A 59 0.48 0.56 -2.05
N SER A 60 -0.79 0.83 -1.76
CA SER A 60 -1.84 0.90 -2.80
C SER A 60 -1.58 2.07 -3.76
N LYS A 61 -1.22 3.26 -3.23
CA LYS A 61 -0.85 4.44 -4.04
C LYS A 61 0.37 4.18 -4.91
N LEU A 62 1.41 3.56 -4.35
CA LEU A 62 2.60 3.18 -5.10
C LEU A 62 2.24 2.20 -6.23
N SER A 63 1.47 1.16 -5.92
CA SER A 63 1.05 0.13 -6.89
C SER A 63 0.25 0.72 -8.04
N THR A 64 -0.73 1.57 -7.76
CA THR A 64 -1.53 2.22 -8.81
C THR A 64 -0.67 3.14 -9.68
N LYS A 65 0.21 3.96 -9.05
CA LYS A 65 1.09 4.89 -9.77
C LYS A 65 2.07 4.15 -10.68
N THR A 66 2.75 3.13 -10.16
CA THR A 66 3.71 2.33 -10.92
C THR A 66 3.02 1.53 -12.02
N GLY A 67 1.84 0.96 -11.75
CA GLY A 67 1.04 0.27 -12.76
C GLY A 67 0.68 1.18 -13.94
N HIS A 68 0.17 2.40 -13.66
CA HIS A 68 -0.09 3.39 -14.72
C HIS A 68 1.17 3.75 -15.51
N GLY A 69 2.34 3.82 -14.85
CA GLY A 69 3.63 4.04 -15.51
C GLY A 69 4.04 2.91 -16.45
N ILE A 70 3.89 1.64 -16.02
CA ILE A 70 4.27 0.46 -16.80
C ILE A 70 3.37 0.27 -18.01
N PHE A 71 2.05 0.44 -17.83
CA PHE A 71 1.07 0.25 -18.89
C PHE A 71 0.86 1.50 -19.76
N ALA A 72 1.29 2.68 -19.31
CA ALA A 72 1.19 3.94 -20.04
C ALA A 72 -0.23 4.20 -20.55
N GLY A 73 -0.41 4.50 -21.85
CA GLY A 73 -1.69 4.91 -22.43
C GLY A 73 -2.84 3.93 -22.22
N ILE A 74 -2.60 2.60 -22.30
CA ILE A 74 -3.68 1.60 -22.14
C ILE A 74 -4.23 1.57 -20.71
N SER A 75 -3.45 2.02 -19.73
CA SER A 75 -3.91 2.09 -18.33
C SER A 75 -5.02 3.13 -18.10
N PHE A 76 -5.21 4.03 -19.06
CA PHE A 76 -6.23 5.08 -19.04
C PHE A 76 -7.43 4.78 -19.97
N THR A 77 -7.50 3.57 -20.52
CA THR A 77 -8.64 3.13 -21.32
C THR A 77 -9.43 2.05 -20.57
N SER A 78 -10.68 1.85 -20.97
CA SER A 78 -11.55 0.79 -20.43
C SER A 78 -11.08 -0.63 -20.79
N GLU A 79 -10.08 -0.75 -21.68
CA GLU A 79 -9.49 -2.03 -22.08
C GLU A 79 -8.54 -2.59 -21.01
N HIS A 80 -8.11 -1.78 -20.04
CA HIS A 80 -7.27 -2.22 -18.93
C HIS A 80 -7.91 -1.88 -17.57
N PRO A 81 -7.95 -2.82 -16.61
CA PRO A 81 -8.55 -2.58 -15.30
C PRO A 81 -7.79 -1.61 -14.38
N MET A 82 -6.74 -0.91 -14.86
CA MET A 82 -5.90 -0.06 -14.01
C MET A 82 -6.72 1.07 -13.35
N GLN A 83 -7.69 1.61 -14.08
CA GLN A 83 -8.55 2.69 -13.59
C GLN A 83 -9.39 2.23 -12.39
N LEU A 84 -9.89 1.00 -12.41
CA LEU A 84 -10.66 0.42 -11.30
C LEU A 84 -9.82 0.35 -10.02
N TYR A 85 -8.54 -0.02 -10.12
CA TYR A 85 -7.65 -0.05 -8.95
C TYR A 85 -7.35 1.35 -8.41
N SER A 86 -7.24 2.35 -9.28
CA SER A 86 -7.09 3.75 -8.86
C SER A 86 -8.34 4.29 -8.17
N GLU A 87 -9.53 3.94 -8.64
CA GLU A 87 -10.80 4.26 -7.98
C GLU A 87 -10.91 3.57 -6.61
N GLN A 88 -10.65 2.27 -6.55
CA GLN A 88 -10.64 1.50 -5.29
C GLN A 88 -9.65 2.08 -4.28
N ASN A 89 -8.46 2.49 -4.73
CA ASN A 89 -7.48 3.14 -3.88
C ASN A 89 -8.03 4.45 -3.30
N LYS A 90 -8.70 5.27 -4.12
CA LYS A 90 -9.32 6.52 -3.65
C LYS A 90 -10.44 6.28 -2.63
N LEU A 91 -11.25 5.25 -2.85
CA LEU A 91 -12.28 4.83 -1.88
C LEU A 91 -11.65 4.35 -0.57
N ALA A 92 -10.60 3.53 -0.64
CA ALA A 92 -9.89 3.03 0.53
C ALA A 92 -9.15 4.14 1.31
N GLU A 93 -8.69 5.19 0.61
CA GLU A 93 -8.10 6.39 1.21
C GLU A 93 -9.11 7.21 2.00
N ALA A 94 -10.35 7.31 1.50
CA ALA A 94 -11.45 7.99 2.20
C ALA A 94 -12.05 7.16 3.35
N ALA A 95 -11.92 5.83 3.29
CA ALA A 95 -12.48 4.94 4.28
C ALA A 95 -11.57 4.78 5.51
N TYR A 96 -12.18 4.84 6.70
CA TYR A 96 -11.57 4.52 8.00
C TYR A 96 -10.32 5.34 8.38
N GLY A 97 -10.10 6.49 7.73
CA GLY A 97 -8.90 7.31 7.93
C GLY A 97 -7.85 7.10 6.83
N ASN A 98 -7.24 8.19 6.38
CA ASN A 98 -6.20 8.17 5.34
C ASN A 98 -4.82 7.86 5.95
N THR A 99 -3.80 7.66 5.10
CA THR A 99 -2.43 7.38 5.56
C THR A 99 -1.95 8.41 6.58
N MET A 100 -2.13 9.70 6.29
CA MET A 100 -1.62 10.79 7.14
C MET A 100 -2.22 10.72 8.54
N TYR A 101 -3.53 10.49 8.62
CA TYR A 101 -4.24 10.34 9.90
C TYR A 101 -3.64 9.23 10.75
N HIS A 102 -3.42 8.03 10.18
CA HIS A 102 -2.86 6.92 10.92
C HIS A 102 -1.39 7.13 11.29
N THR A 103 -0.59 7.72 10.40
CA THR A 103 0.81 8.08 10.71
C THR A 103 0.88 9.08 11.87
N SER A 104 0.02 10.09 11.88
CA SER A 104 -0.07 11.04 13.00
C SER A 104 -0.53 10.38 14.30
N LEU A 105 -1.49 9.47 14.23
CA LEU A 105 -2.01 8.73 15.39
C LEU A 105 -0.93 7.82 16.02
N ILE A 106 -0.15 7.11 15.19
CA ILE A 106 0.99 6.33 15.68
C ILE A 106 2.02 7.25 16.32
N GLY A 107 2.30 8.40 15.69
CA GLY A 107 3.21 9.40 16.26
C GLY A 107 2.79 9.89 17.64
N SER A 108 1.49 10.13 17.87
CA SER A 108 0.99 10.51 19.20
C SER A 108 1.10 9.37 20.21
N MET A 109 0.75 8.14 19.82
CA MET A 109 0.86 6.95 20.69
C MET A 109 2.31 6.70 21.12
N LEU A 110 3.27 6.85 20.21
CA LEU A 110 4.69 6.69 20.52
C LEU A 110 5.17 7.76 21.52
N ASN A 111 4.74 9.01 21.37
CA ASN A 111 5.11 10.09 22.28
C ASN A 111 4.57 9.89 23.71
N GLU A 112 3.38 9.30 23.85
CA GLU A 112 2.81 8.96 25.15
C GLU A 112 3.66 7.88 25.85
N LEU A 113 4.09 6.85 25.11
CA LEU A 113 4.98 5.80 25.63
C LEU A 113 6.35 6.34 26.08
N THR A 114 6.93 7.29 25.36
CA THR A 114 8.22 7.90 25.75
C THR A 114 8.12 8.84 26.94
N ASN A 115 6.96 9.45 27.19
CA ASN A 115 6.75 10.35 28.32
C ASN A 115 6.41 9.62 29.63
N ASP A 116 5.94 8.38 29.56
CA ASP A 116 5.66 7.51 30.72
C ASP A 116 6.90 6.71 31.20
N SER A 117 8.08 6.91 30.57
CA SER A 117 9.37 6.26 30.90
C SER A 117 10.34 7.21 31.61
#